data_AF-A0AAW0IMC7-F1
#
_entry.id   AF-A0AAW0IMC7-F1
#
_cell.length_a   1.000
_cell.length_b   1.000
_cell.length_c   1.000
_cell.angle_alpha   90.00
_cell.angle_beta   90.00
_cell.angle_gamma   90.00
#
_symmetry.space_group_name_H-M   'P 1'
#
loop_
_entity.id
_entity.type
_entity.pdbx_description
1 polymer ?
#
loop_
_entity_poly.entity_id
_entity_poly.type
_entity_poly.pdbx_seq_one_letter_code
_entity_poly.pdbx_strand_id
1 'polypeptide(L)'
;MLHLVVFSISFSLIFLICIQKSTRDKLPPGEKGWPIIGETLEFAGIGQKGTPKMFVMDKMRKYSQDLFKTSMFRENMVACCGASGQKFLFSNEKKCVVTW
;
A
#
# COMPACT_ATOMS: atom_id res chain seq x y z
N MET A 1 14.82 33.33 -7.10
CA MET A 1 15.46 32.60 -5.98
C MET A 1 14.53 32.42 -4.78
N LEU A 2 13.93 33.48 -4.22
CA LEU A 2 13.03 33.37 -3.05
C LEU A 2 11.87 32.37 -3.24
N HIS A 3 11.19 32.41 -4.39
CA HIS A 3 10.08 31.47 -4.69
C HIS A 3 10.51 30.00 -4.74
N LEU A 4 11.72 29.70 -5.22
CA LEU A 4 12.24 28.32 -5.25
C LEU A 4 12.53 27.83 -3.83
N VAL A 5 13.05 28.70 -2.97
CA VAL A 5 13.31 28.39 -1.56
C VAL A 5 11.99 28.13 -0.83
N VAL A 6 10.98 28.99 -1.01
CA VAL A 6 9.66 28.80 -0.39
C VAL A 6 9.02 27.50 -0.86
N PHE A 7 9.04 27.20 -2.16
CA PHE A 7 8.50 25.95 -2.69
C PHE A 7 9.21 24.72 -2.13
N SER A 8 10.54 24.74 -2.02
CA SER A 8 11.35 23.66 -1.45
C SER A 8 11.03 23.41 0.03
N ILE A 9 10.86 24.47 0.82
CA ILE A 9 10.49 24.39 2.23
C ILE A 9 9.07 23.81 2.35
N SER A 10 8.10 24.32 1.58
CA SER A 10 6.74 23.80 1.59
C SER A 10 6.67 22.32 1.21
N PHE A 11 7.38 21.90 0.16
CA PHE A 11 7.46 20.51 -0.25
C PHE A 11 8.08 19.62 0.85
N SER A 12 9.18 20.07 1.47
CA SER A 12 9.84 19.34 2.56
C SER A 12 8.92 19.19 3.78
N LEU A 13 8.19 20.25 4.15
CA LEU A 13 7.23 20.20 5.26
C LEU A 13 6.09 19.22 4.96
N ILE A 14 5.50 19.28 3.77
CA ILE A 14 4.45 18.33 3.35
C ILE A 14 4.98 16.89 3.40
N PHE A 15 6.18 16.67 2.89
CA PHE A 15 6.82 15.35 2.91
C PHE A 15 7.03 14.82 4.34
N LEU A 16 7.53 15.66 5.25
CA LEU A 16 7.73 15.29 6.66
C LEU A 16 6.40 14.96 7.36
N ILE A 17 5.35 15.77 7.12
CA ILE A 17 4.01 15.53 7.67
C ILE A 17 3.45 14.20 7.16
N CYS A 18 3.62 13.89 5.87
CA CYS A 18 3.15 12.63 5.30
C CYS A 18 3.88 11.41 5.88
N ILE A 19 5.19 11.52 6.18
CA ILE A 19 5.95 10.44 6.81
C ILE A 19 5.49 10.21 8.25
N GLN A 20 5.30 11.28 9.02
CA GLN A 20 4.96 11.19 10.43
C GLN A 20 3.57 10.58 10.68
N LYS A 21 2.66 10.69 9.71
CA LYS A 21 1.30 10.13 9.78
C LYS A 21 1.25 8.60 9.64
N SER A 22 2.38 7.92 9.46
CA SER A 22 2.45 6.45 9.48
C SER A 22 2.24 5.93 10.91
N THR A 23 0.98 5.84 11.36
CA THR A 23 0.61 5.38 12.68
C THR A 23 0.97 3.91 12.88
N ARG A 24 1.53 3.60 14.05
CA ARG A 24 1.82 2.25 14.55
C ARG A 24 0.54 1.56 15.02
N ASP A 25 -0.41 1.39 14.12
CA ASP A 25 -1.56 0.54 14.39
C ASP A 25 -1.12 -0.94 14.37
N LYS A 26 -1.82 -1.80 15.11
CA LYS A 26 -1.65 -3.27 15.07
C LYS A 26 -2.15 -3.83 13.75
N LEU A 27 -1.53 -3.39 12.65
CA LEU A 27 -1.80 -3.81 11.30
C LEU A 27 -0.92 -5.02 10.95
N PRO A 28 -1.36 -5.84 9.99
CA PRO A 28 -0.54 -6.92 9.48
C PRO A 28 0.83 -6.44 8.96
N PRO A 29 1.82 -7.32 8.91
CA PRO A 29 3.15 -7.00 8.39
C PRO A 29 3.07 -6.47 6.95
N GLY A 30 3.95 -5.56 6.56
CA GLY A 30 3.95 -4.96 5.22
C GLY A 30 4.49 -3.54 5.20
N GLU A 31 4.62 -2.98 4.00
CA GLU A 31 5.06 -1.61 3.77
C GLU A 31 4.00 -0.85 2.96
N LYS A 32 3.91 0.46 3.17
CA LYS A 32 3.01 1.35 2.42
C LYS A 32 3.74 2.06 1.27
N GLY A 33 5.01 1.75 1.02
CA GLY A 33 5.82 2.44 0.01
C GLY A 33 5.98 3.94 0.28
N TRP A 34 6.00 4.73 -0.80
CA TRP A 34 6.20 6.18 -0.73
C TRP A 34 5.00 6.89 -0.09
N PRO A 35 5.21 7.97 0.69
CA PRO A 35 4.15 8.64 1.46
C PRO A 35 2.94 9.14 0.63
N ILE A 36 3.11 9.42 -0.66
CA ILE A 36 2.05 9.96 -1.53
C ILE A 36 1.56 8.95 -2.57
N ILE A 37 2.50 8.27 -3.24
CA ILE A 37 2.19 7.38 -4.38
C ILE A 37 2.08 5.91 -3.93
N GLY A 38 2.53 5.61 -2.71
CA GLY A 38 2.58 4.26 -2.18
C GLY A 38 3.51 3.36 -2.98
N GLU A 39 3.03 2.16 -3.27
CA GLU A 39 3.68 1.12 -4.07
C GLU A 39 3.14 1.09 -5.51
N THR A 40 2.28 2.06 -5.88
CA THR A 40 1.59 2.10 -7.18
C THR A 40 2.57 2.12 -8.36
N LEU A 41 3.70 2.83 -8.25
CA LEU A 41 4.72 2.87 -9.31
C LEU A 41 5.45 1.52 -9.47
N GLU A 42 5.72 0.84 -8.35
CA GLU A 42 6.32 -0.50 -8.35
C GLU A 42 5.36 -1.49 -9.03
N PHE A 43 4.08 -1.44 -8.65
CA PHE A 43 3.03 -2.25 -9.28
C PHE A 43 2.88 -1.96 -10.77
N ALA A 44 2.82 -0.68 -11.17
CA ALA A 44 2.70 -0.28 -12.57
C ALA A 44 3.91 -0.71 -13.40
N GLY A 45 5.13 -0.58 -12.86
CA GLY A 45 6.35 -1.01 -13.53
C GLY A 45 6.42 -2.52 -13.73
N ILE A 46 5.99 -3.32 -12.74
CA ILE A 46 5.87 -4.78 -12.85
C ILE A 46 4.75 -5.17 -13.82
N GLY A 47 3.63 -4.43 -13.80
CA GLY A 47 2.52 -4.61 -14.74
C GLY A 47 2.93 -4.39 -16.19
N GLN A 48 3.72 -3.35 -16.48
CA GLN A 48 4.27 -3.09 -17.81
C GLN A 48 5.21 -4.20 -18.32
N LYS A 49 5.88 -4.92 -17.41
CA LYS A 49 6.71 -6.09 -17.74
C LYS A 49 5.87 -7.34 -18.02
N GLY A 50 4.54 -7.27 -17.93
CA GLY A 50 3.62 -8.37 -18.21
C GLY A 50 3.45 -9.37 -17.07
N THR A 51 3.99 -9.09 -15.87
CA THR A 51 3.99 -10.04 -14.75
C THR A 51 3.44 -9.43 -13.44
N PRO A 52 2.23 -8.84 -13.41
CA PRO A 52 1.65 -8.22 -12.21
C PRO A 52 1.55 -9.17 -11.01
N LYS A 53 1.45 -10.48 -11.25
CA LYS A 53 1.45 -11.51 -10.20
C LYS A 53 2.75 -11.52 -9.38
N MET A 54 3.89 -11.16 -9.98
CA MET A 54 5.17 -11.11 -9.27
C MET A 54 5.14 -10.12 -8.12
N PHE A 55 4.45 -8.98 -8.28
CA PHE A 55 4.29 -8.00 -7.21
C PHE A 55 3.72 -8.65 -5.95
N VAL A 56 2.61 -9.39 -6.07
CA VAL A 56 1.96 -10.04 -4.93
C VAL A 56 2.84 -11.14 -4.34
N MET A 57 3.48 -11.95 -5.19
CA MET A 57 4.37 -13.03 -4.75
C MET A 57 5.60 -12.53 -3.99
N ASP A 58 6.21 -11.44 -4.45
CA ASP A 58 7.37 -10.84 -3.80
C ASP A 58 7.02 -10.28 -2.42
N LYS A 59 5.85 -9.64 -2.30
CA LYS A 59 5.33 -9.13 -1.02
C LYS A 59 4.94 -10.27 -0.06
N MET A 60 4.32 -11.33 -0.57
CA MET A 60 4.04 -12.53 0.21
C MET A 60 5.32 -13.13 0.78
N ARG A 61 6.38 -13.21 -0.03
CA ARG A 61 7.69 -13.72 0.38
C ARG A 61 8.39 -12.81 1.39
N LYS A 62 8.25 -11.48 1.24
CA LYS A 62 8.93 -10.49 2.08
C LYS A 62 8.25 -10.30 3.45
N TYR A 63 6.92 -10.36 3.52
CA TYR A 63 6.17 -10.01 4.73
C TYR A 63 5.41 -11.18 5.35
N SER A 64 4.46 -11.76 4.60
CA SER A 64 3.60 -12.85 5.07
C SER A 64 2.84 -13.46 3.91
N GLN A 65 2.72 -14.79 3.91
CA GLN A 65 1.97 -15.52 2.89
C GLN A 65 0.46 -15.34 3.02
N ASP A 66 -0.04 -15.06 4.22
CA ASP A 66 -1.48 -14.99 4.47
C ASP A 66 -2.06 -13.60 4.24
N LEU A 67 -1.37 -12.56 4.70
CA LEU A 67 -1.90 -11.20 4.72
C LEU A 67 -0.80 -10.16 4.89
N PHE A 68 -0.82 -9.12 4.06
CA PHE A 68 0.11 -8.00 4.16
C PHE A 68 -0.56 -6.66 3.90
N LYS A 69 -0.05 -5.60 4.53
CA LYS A 69 -0.46 -4.22 4.23
C LYS A 69 0.32 -3.66 3.04
N THR A 70 -0.36 -2.90 2.19
CA THR A 70 0.20 -2.19 1.03
C THR A 70 -0.51 -0.85 0.86
N SER A 71 0.03 0.03 0.01
CA SER A 71 -0.68 1.23 -0.46
C SER A 71 -0.63 1.24 -1.98
N MET A 72 -1.78 1.17 -2.63
CA MET A 72 -1.89 1.32 -4.08
C MET A 72 -2.96 2.34 -4.40
N PHE A 73 -2.80 3.05 -5.51
CA PHE A 73 -3.74 4.07 -5.97
C PHE A 73 -4.06 5.12 -4.91
N ARG A 74 -3.06 5.49 -4.09
CA ARG A 74 -3.18 6.43 -2.95
C ARG A 74 -4.01 5.92 -1.76
N GLU A 75 -4.48 4.69 -1.82
CA GLU A 75 -5.27 4.08 -0.76
C GLU A 75 -4.48 3.01 0.00
N ASN A 76 -4.59 3.04 1.32
CA ASN A 76 -3.99 2.02 2.18
C ASN A 76 -4.90 0.80 2.19
N MET A 77 -4.35 -0.35 1.80
CA MET A 77 -5.09 -1.60 1.66
C MET A 77 -4.39 -2.76 2.38
N VAL A 78 -5.15 -3.81 2.64
CA VAL A 78 -4.63 -5.10 3.13
C VAL A 78 -4.91 -6.13 2.06
N ALA A 79 -3.85 -6.74 1.53
CA ALA A 79 -3.96 -7.86 0.61
C ALA A 79 -4.15 -9.15 1.41
N CYS A 80 -5.29 -9.81 1.19
CA CYS A 80 -5.62 -11.11 1.76
C CYS A 80 -5.25 -12.21 0.76
N CYS A 81 -4.21 -12.95 1.07
CA CYS A 81 -3.50 -13.82 0.15
C CYS A 81 -3.60 -15.31 0.51
N GLY A 82 -3.84 -15.61 1.80
CA GLY A 82 -4.00 -16.96 2.30
C GLY A 82 -5.45 -17.47 2.22
N ALA A 83 -5.60 -18.79 2.37
CA ALA A 83 -6.89 -19.47 2.35
C ALA A 83 -7.84 -18.96 3.45
N SER A 84 -7.31 -18.60 4.61
CA SER A 84 -8.07 -17.99 5.71
C SER A 84 -8.65 -16.62 5.32
N GLY A 85 -7.86 -15.79 4.65
CA GLY A 85 -8.28 -14.46 4.18
C GLY A 85 -9.37 -14.54 3.11
N GLN A 86 -9.23 -15.45 2.14
CA GLN A 86 -10.28 -15.70 1.15
C GLN A 86 -11.55 -16.24 1.81
N LYS A 87 -11.44 -17.23 2.70
CA LYS A 87 -12.60 -17.75 3.44
C LYS A 87 -13.29 -16.65 4.22
N PHE A 88 -12.55 -15.75 4.87
CA PHE A 88 -13.11 -14.62 5.59
C PHE A 88 -13.88 -13.66 4.68
N LEU A 89 -13.31 -13.28 3.53
CA LEU A 89 -13.95 -12.39 2.56
C LEU A 89 -15.25 -13.00 2.02
N PHE A 90 -15.20 -14.25 1.55
CA PHE A 90 -16.39 -14.92 0.99
C PHE A 90 -17.44 -15.27 2.05
N SER A 91 -17.04 -15.58 3.28
CA SER A 91 -18.01 -15.86 4.36
C SER A 91 -18.73 -14.60 4.86
N ASN A 92 -18.18 -13.40 4.61
CA ASN A 92 -18.69 -12.12 5.11
C ASN A 92 -19.17 -11.17 4.01
N GLU A 93 -19.47 -11.68 2.81
CA GLU A 93 -19.86 -10.92 1.62
C GLU A 93 -21.04 -9.95 1.86
N LYS A 94 -21.87 -10.19 2.89
CA LYS A 94 -23.04 -9.36 3.23
C LYS A 94 -22.90 -8.49 4.49
N LYS A 95 -21.73 -8.48 5.15
CA LYS A 95 -21.52 -7.75 6.42
C LYS A 95 -20.33 -6.79 6.38
N CYS A 96 -19.23 -7.19 5.75
CA CYS A 96 -17.97 -6.45 5.80
C CYS A 96 -17.30 -6.26 4.43
N VAL A 97 -17.99 -6.61 3.34
CA VAL A 97 -17.48 -6.50 1.98
C VAL A 97 -18.42 -5.60 1.19
N VAL A 98 -17.90 -4.49 0.66
CA VAL A 98 -18.59 -3.67 -0.33
C VAL A 98 -18.04 -4.08 -1.69
N THR A 99 -18.88 -4.65 -2.54
CA THR A 99 -18.56 -4.93 -3.94
C THR A 99 -18.92 -3.71 -4.78
N TRP A 100 -18.02 -3.35 -5.70
CA TRP A 100 -18.20 -2.24 -6.66
C TRP A 100 -18.47 -2.80 -8.06
#